data_AF-A0A956HEG7-F1
#
_entry.id   AF-A0A956HEG7-F1
#
_cell.length_a   1.000
_cell.length_b   1.000
_cell.length_c   1.000
_cell.angle_alpha   90.00
_cell.angle_beta   90.00
_cell.angle_gamma   90.00
#
_symmetry.space_group_name_H-M   'P 1'
#
loop_
_entity.id
_entity.type
_entity.pdbx_description
1 polymer ?
#
loop_
_entity_poly.entity_id
_entity_poly.type
_entity_poly.pdbx_seq_one_letter_code
_entity_poly.pdbx_strand_id
1 'polypeptide(L)'
;MYILKKLDLKPKDGGEEIQVMAPENGPIEDVLDHLMLDGLIEIKKKKLYKLTPAGKDHLGALIDEAERYIDEFDDEEVEDMIEELERRHLDVFRVRFLWGWYQGEFDDVVLFQQRRGFDEIERAWQHFILDDAFYENLALDLDV
;
A
#
# COMPACT_ATOMS: atom_id res chain seq x y z
N MET A 1 -5.67 -0.52 -2.53
CA MET A 1 -4.67 0.55 -2.78
C MET A 1 -3.32 0.02 -3.25
N TYR A 2 -2.66 -0.87 -2.51
CA TYR A 2 -1.29 -1.30 -2.79
C TYR A 2 -1.11 -1.88 -4.21
N ILE A 3 -2.00 -2.80 -4.61
CA ILE A 3 -2.03 -3.39 -5.96
C ILE A 3 -2.16 -2.31 -7.05
N LEU A 4 -2.96 -1.27 -6.82
CA LEU A 4 -3.17 -0.20 -7.80
C LEU A 4 -1.86 0.55 -8.08
N LYS A 5 -1.09 0.88 -7.03
CA LYS A 5 0.26 1.48 -7.17
C LYS A 5 1.19 0.55 -7.94
N LYS A 6 1.22 -0.74 -7.57
CA LYS A 6 2.06 -1.75 -8.27
C LYS A 6 1.75 -1.82 -9.76
N LEU A 7 0.47 -1.71 -10.16
CA LEU A 7 0.06 -1.73 -11.56
C LEU A 7 0.32 -0.42 -12.33
N ASP A 8 0.41 0.72 -11.64
CA ASP A 8 0.66 2.02 -12.27
C ASP A 8 2.15 2.26 -12.57
N LEU A 9 3.01 1.86 -11.62
CA LEU A 9 4.44 2.15 -11.68
C LEU A 9 5.19 1.22 -12.63
N LYS A 10 6.38 1.69 -13.05
CA LYS A 10 7.32 0.85 -13.79
C LYS A 10 8.10 -0.04 -12.81
N PRO A 11 8.65 -1.19 -13.24
CA PRO A 11 9.42 -2.06 -12.36
C PRO A 11 10.58 -1.39 -11.61
N LYS A 12 11.28 -0.45 -12.27
CA LYS A 12 12.37 0.32 -11.67
C LYS A 12 11.92 1.28 -10.55
N ASP A 13 10.63 1.60 -10.52
CA ASP A 13 10.00 2.53 -9.59
C ASP A 13 9.11 1.74 -8.60
N GLY A 14 9.31 0.43 -8.47
CA GLY A 14 8.55 -0.44 -7.54
C GLY A 14 7.28 -1.06 -8.11
N GLY A 15 6.95 -0.86 -9.39
CA GLY A 15 5.80 -1.47 -10.06
C GLY A 15 5.99 -2.94 -10.45
N GLU A 16 4.92 -3.60 -10.85
CA GLU A 16 4.94 -5.02 -11.23
C GLU A 16 3.92 -5.35 -12.33
N GLU A 17 4.31 -6.23 -13.25
CA GLU A 17 3.39 -6.80 -14.23
C GLU A 17 2.72 -8.05 -13.66
N ILE A 18 1.53 -7.87 -13.07
CA ILE A 18 0.80 -8.97 -12.44
C ILE A 18 0.07 -9.79 -13.52
N GLN A 19 0.45 -11.06 -13.65
CA GLN A 19 -0.16 -12.01 -14.60
C GLN A 19 -1.39 -12.68 -13.99
N VAL A 20 -2.44 -12.86 -14.81
CA VAL A 20 -3.68 -13.55 -14.40
C VAL A 20 -3.40 -15.03 -14.11
N MET A 21 -3.92 -15.53 -13.00
CA MET A 21 -3.72 -16.91 -12.50
C MET A 21 -2.25 -17.29 -12.28
N ALA A 22 -1.38 -16.31 -12.02
CA ALA A 22 -0.02 -16.60 -11.61
C ALA A 22 -0.01 -17.15 -10.16
N PRO A 23 0.71 -18.25 -9.84
CA PRO A 23 0.67 -18.88 -8.52
C PRO A 23 1.00 -17.92 -7.36
N GLU A 24 1.88 -16.96 -7.59
CA GLU A 24 2.28 -15.92 -6.64
C GLU A 24 1.12 -14.99 -6.22
N ASN A 25 0.02 -14.97 -6.99
CA ASN A 25 -1.15 -14.16 -6.65
C ASN A 25 -2.06 -14.83 -5.63
N GLY A 26 -1.85 -16.10 -5.27
CA GLY A 26 -2.72 -16.84 -4.34
C GLY A 26 -3.19 -16.03 -3.12
N PRO A 27 -2.32 -15.27 -2.43
CA PRO A 27 -2.72 -14.44 -1.28
C PRO A 27 -3.62 -13.25 -1.62
N ILE A 28 -3.55 -12.74 -2.86
CA ILE A 28 -4.24 -11.53 -3.32
C ILE A 28 -5.34 -11.81 -4.36
N GLU A 29 -5.68 -13.07 -4.65
CA GLU A 29 -6.67 -13.42 -5.68
C GLU A 29 -8.03 -12.77 -5.40
N ASP A 30 -8.54 -12.89 -4.18
CA ASP A 30 -9.82 -12.28 -3.79
C ASP A 30 -9.77 -10.76 -3.96
N VAL A 31 -8.64 -10.12 -3.66
CA VAL A 31 -8.48 -8.66 -3.81
C VAL A 31 -8.48 -8.26 -5.29
N LEU A 32 -7.81 -9.04 -6.15
CA LEU A 32 -7.80 -8.81 -7.60
C LEU A 32 -9.21 -8.97 -8.19
N ASP A 33 -9.97 -9.95 -7.72
CA ASP A 33 -11.36 -10.17 -8.15
C ASP A 33 -12.26 -8.99 -7.75
N HIS A 34 -12.17 -8.52 -6.50
CA HIS A 34 -12.92 -7.33 -6.06
C HIS A 34 -12.54 -6.08 -6.87
N LEU A 35 -11.25 -5.82 -7.09
CA LEU A 35 -10.80 -4.67 -7.89
C LEU A 35 -11.30 -4.73 -9.34
N MET A 36 -11.48 -5.93 -9.88
CA MET A 36 -12.01 -6.12 -11.23
C MET A 36 -13.53 -5.95 -11.27
N LEU A 37 -14.24 -6.45 -10.25
CA LEU A 37 -15.68 -6.23 -10.07
C LEU A 37 -16.01 -4.75 -9.91
N ASP A 38 -15.19 -4.01 -9.16
CA ASP A 38 -15.28 -2.56 -8.98
C ASP A 38 -14.88 -1.77 -10.24
N GLY A 39 -14.40 -2.45 -11.28
CA GLY A 39 -13.99 -1.84 -12.54
C GLY A 39 -12.71 -1.00 -12.44
N LEU A 40 -11.91 -1.18 -11.37
CA LEU A 40 -10.66 -0.45 -11.15
C LEU A 40 -9.49 -1.07 -11.92
N ILE A 41 -9.53 -2.39 -12.14
CA ILE A 41 -8.56 -3.10 -12.98
C ILE A 41 -9.28 -3.87 -14.09
N GLU A 42 -8.53 -4.18 -15.14
CA GLU A 42 -9.00 -5.00 -16.25
C GLU A 42 -7.91 -5.94 -16.74
N ILE A 43 -8.31 -7.01 -17.41
CA ILE A 43 -7.39 -7.94 -18.07
C ILE A 43 -7.13 -7.46 -19.50
N LYS A 44 -5.87 -7.14 -19.81
CA LYS A 44 -5.43 -6.81 -21.17
C LYS A 44 -4.84 -8.01 -21.90
N LYS A 45 -4.40 -7.78 -23.14
CA LYS A 45 -3.66 -8.77 -23.95
C LYS A 45 -2.48 -9.32 -23.14
N LYS A 46 -2.12 -10.59 -23.41
CA LYS A 46 -1.13 -11.38 -22.64
C LYS A 46 -1.56 -11.77 -21.22
N LYS A 47 -2.85 -11.67 -20.87
CA LYS A 47 -3.37 -12.06 -19.55
C LYS A 47 -2.68 -11.30 -18.41
N LEU A 48 -2.55 -9.99 -18.55
CA LEU A 48 -1.99 -9.11 -17.54
C LEU A 48 -3.08 -8.20 -16.98
N TYR A 49 -3.06 -7.97 -15.67
CA TYR A 49 -3.88 -6.93 -15.05
C TYR A 49 -3.31 -5.55 -15.38
N LYS A 50 -4.20 -4.59 -15.63
CA LYS A 50 -3.87 -3.17 -15.82
C LYS A 50 -4.95 -2.29 -15.21
N LEU A 51 -4.57 -1.09 -14.79
CA LEU A 51 -5.53 -0.08 -14.34
C LEU A 51 -6.47 0.35 -15.47
N THR A 52 -7.74 0.49 -15.15
CA THR A 52 -8.72 1.22 -15.97
C THR A 52 -8.56 2.73 -15.74
N PRO A 53 -9.25 3.60 -16.52
CA PRO A 53 -9.34 5.02 -16.18
C PRO A 53 -9.90 5.26 -14.76
N ALA A 54 -10.96 4.54 -14.38
CA ALA A 54 -11.52 4.63 -13.03
C ALA A 54 -10.54 4.18 -11.95
N GLY A 55 -9.73 3.14 -12.21
CA GLY A 55 -8.66 2.72 -11.31
C GLY A 55 -7.57 3.78 -11.12
N LYS A 56 -7.23 4.52 -12.18
CA LYS A 56 -6.29 5.64 -12.11
C LYS A 56 -6.86 6.82 -11.33
N ASP A 57 -8.13 7.16 -11.57
CA ASP A 57 -8.80 8.23 -10.84
C ASP A 57 -8.89 7.89 -9.34
N HIS A 58 -9.22 6.63 -9.01
CA HIS A 58 -9.23 6.15 -7.64
C HIS A 58 -7.84 6.18 -7.00
N LEU A 59 -6.80 5.76 -7.74
CA LEU A 59 -5.42 5.85 -7.27
C LEU A 59 -5.00 7.31 -7.03
N GLY A 60 -5.38 8.23 -7.91
CA GLY A 60 -5.13 9.67 -7.75
C GLY A 60 -5.79 10.21 -6.48
N ALA A 61 -7.04 9.84 -6.19
CA ALA A 61 -7.70 10.26 -4.96
C ALA A 61 -7.00 9.75 -3.68
N LEU A 62 -6.41 8.55 -3.71
CA LEU A 62 -5.61 8.02 -2.61
C LEU A 62 -4.26 8.75 -2.45
N ILE A 63 -3.65 9.16 -3.57
CA ILE A 63 -2.45 9.99 -3.57
C ILE A 63 -2.76 11.35 -2.95
N ASP A 64 -3.82 12.02 -3.42
CA ASP A 64 -4.26 13.32 -2.87
C ASP A 64 -4.61 13.21 -1.38
N GLU A 65 -5.12 12.06 -0.93
CA GLU A 65 -5.37 11.80 0.50
C GLU A 65 -4.07 11.71 1.29
N ALA A 66 -3.08 10.94 0.80
CA ALA A 66 -1.80 10.82 1.46
C ALA A 66 -1.04 12.16 1.51
N GLU A 67 -1.03 12.91 0.41
CA GLU A 67 -0.41 14.24 0.33
C GLU A 67 -1.01 15.20 1.35
N ARG A 68 -2.34 15.22 1.50
CA ARG A 68 -2.99 16.06 2.52
C ARG A 68 -2.55 15.74 3.94
N TYR A 69 -2.41 14.45 4.28
CA TYR A 69 -1.92 14.09 5.60
C TYR A 69 -0.46 14.47 5.79
N ILE A 70 0.37 14.29 4.75
CA ILE A 70 1.78 14.68 4.80
C ILE A 70 1.93 16.19 4.99
N ASP A 71 1.29 16.98 4.13
CA ASP A 71 1.33 18.45 4.20
C ASP A 71 0.79 19.00 5.53
N GLU A 72 -0.07 18.24 6.22
CA GLU A 72 -0.67 18.66 7.48
C GLU A 72 0.18 18.29 8.70
N PHE A 73 0.89 17.17 8.68
CA PHE A 73 1.53 16.60 9.88
C PHE A 73 3.04 16.37 9.74
N ASP A 74 3.69 16.78 8.65
CA ASP A 74 5.13 16.52 8.43
C ASP A 74 6.05 17.25 9.42
N ASP A 75 5.58 18.37 9.96
CA ASP A 75 6.25 19.18 10.97
C ASP A 75 5.73 18.94 12.41
N GLU A 76 4.72 18.07 12.58
CA GLU A 76 4.09 17.80 13.88
C GLU A 76 4.73 16.59 14.59
N GLU A 77 4.74 16.60 15.92
CA GLU A 77 5.15 15.42 16.69
C GLU A 77 4.10 14.31 16.55
N VAL A 78 4.53 13.05 16.64
CA VAL A 78 3.66 11.89 16.42
C VAL A 78 2.48 11.86 17.40
N GLU A 79 2.71 12.22 18.68
CA GLU A 79 1.67 12.31 19.71
C GLU A 79 0.56 13.30 19.31
N ASP A 80 0.94 14.49 18.85
CA ASP A 80 0.02 15.56 18.47
C ASP A 80 -0.78 15.17 17.20
N MET A 81 -0.11 14.54 16.23
CA MET A 81 -0.79 13.98 15.05
C MET A 81 -1.84 12.94 15.46
N ILE A 82 -1.50 12.00 16.35
CA ILE A 82 -2.43 10.95 16.80
C ILE A 82 -3.65 11.57 17.49
N GLU A 83 -3.44 12.50 18.44
CA GLU A 83 -4.55 13.15 19.14
C GLU A 83 -5.50 13.87 18.16
N GLU A 84 -4.94 14.57 17.17
CA GLU A 84 -5.72 15.29 16.18
C GLU A 84 -6.50 14.36 15.24
N LEU A 85 -5.90 13.26 14.79
CA LEU A 85 -6.56 12.24 13.97
C LEU A 85 -7.71 11.58 14.73
N GLU A 86 -7.49 11.20 15.99
CA GLU A 86 -8.53 10.61 16.85
C GLU A 86 -9.69 11.59 17.08
N ARG A 87 -9.37 12.87 17.33
CA ARG A 87 -10.37 13.94 17.50
C ARG A 87 -11.24 14.12 16.25
N ARG A 88 -10.69 13.86 15.06
CA ARG A 88 -11.41 13.90 13.78
C ARG A 88 -12.10 12.59 13.42
N HIS A 89 -11.99 11.56 14.27
CA HIS A 89 -12.46 10.20 13.99
C HIS A 89 -11.85 9.61 12.71
N LEU A 90 -10.58 9.92 12.45
CA LEU A 90 -9.79 9.35 11.36
C LEU A 90 -9.03 8.11 11.85
N ASP A 91 -8.83 7.16 10.94
CA ASP A 91 -8.09 5.94 11.22
C ASP A 91 -6.58 6.21 11.16
N VAL A 92 -5.93 6.22 12.32
CA VAL A 92 -4.50 6.48 12.47
C VAL A 92 -3.65 5.49 11.68
N PHE A 93 -4.03 4.20 11.68
CA PHE A 93 -3.31 3.16 10.94
C PHE A 93 -3.41 3.39 9.44
N ARG A 94 -4.59 3.80 8.95
CA ARG A 94 -4.75 4.16 7.54
C ARG A 94 -3.83 5.33 7.17
N VAL A 95 -3.77 6.38 7.98
CA VAL A 95 -2.92 7.55 7.71
C VAL A 95 -1.45 7.14 7.64
N ARG A 96 -0.97 6.39 8.64
CA ARG A 96 0.41 5.90 8.68
C ARG A 96 0.73 5.00 7.49
N PHE A 97 -0.18 4.10 7.13
CA PHE A 97 -0.02 3.26 5.95
C PHE A 97 0.05 4.10 4.67
N LEU A 98 -0.88 5.05 4.48
CA LEU A 98 -0.91 5.90 3.28
C LEU A 98 0.37 6.73 3.16
N TRP A 99 0.89 7.23 4.27
CA TRP A 99 2.15 7.97 4.31
C TRP A 99 3.33 7.15 3.79
N GLY A 100 3.56 5.96 4.37
CA GLY A 100 4.65 5.08 3.97
C GLY A 100 4.46 4.57 2.53
N TRP A 101 3.21 4.25 2.17
CA TRP A 101 2.86 3.85 0.82
C TRP A 101 3.14 4.97 -0.20
N TYR A 102 2.82 6.23 0.12
CA TYR A 102 3.07 7.36 -0.78
C TYR A 102 4.57 7.65 -0.93
N GLN A 103 5.31 7.70 0.18
CA GLN A 103 6.77 7.96 0.18
C GLN A 103 7.60 6.80 -0.40
N GLY A 104 6.98 5.65 -0.70
CA GLY A 104 7.65 4.49 -1.26
C GLY A 104 8.39 3.64 -0.23
N GLU A 105 8.08 3.81 1.06
CA GLU A 105 8.63 2.99 2.15
C GLU A 105 8.37 1.50 1.91
N PHE A 106 7.20 1.17 1.34
CA PHE A 106 6.77 -0.20 1.10
C PHE A 106 7.04 -0.68 -0.33
N ASP A 107 7.68 0.12 -1.20
CA ASP A 107 7.89 -0.29 -2.59
C ASP A 107 8.85 -1.48 -2.71
N ASP A 108 9.82 -1.55 -1.80
CA ASP A 108 10.71 -2.69 -1.57
C ASP A 108 10.52 -3.22 -0.13
N VAL A 109 9.61 -4.19 0.00
CA VAL A 109 9.28 -4.81 1.30
C VAL A 109 10.46 -5.56 1.92
N VAL A 110 11.44 -6.01 1.12
CA VAL A 110 12.65 -6.67 1.63
C VAL A 110 13.53 -5.64 2.32
N LEU A 111 13.73 -4.48 1.68
CA LEU A 111 14.47 -3.38 2.27
C LEU A 111 13.77 -2.83 3.52
N PHE A 112 12.44 -2.73 3.50
CA PHE A 112 11.64 -2.38 4.68
C PHE A 112 11.94 -3.32 5.85
N GLN A 113 11.77 -4.64 5.65
CA GLN A 113 12.01 -5.64 6.70
C GLN A 113 13.44 -5.59 7.24
N GLN A 114 14.44 -5.41 6.37
CA GLN A 114 15.84 -5.28 6.77
C GLN A 114 16.09 -4.05 7.64
N ARG A 115 15.50 -2.90 7.29
CA ARG A 115 15.61 -1.67 8.07
C ARG A 115 14.91 -1.77 9.42
N ARG A 116 13.81 -2.52 9.47
CA ARG A 116 13.02 -2.79 10.67
C ARG A 116 13.57 -3.92 11.54
N GLY A 117 14.60 -4.63 11.07
CA GLY A 117 15.30 -5.66 11.85
C GLY A 117 14.51 -6.96 12.00
N PHE A 118 13.68 -7.33 11.02
CA PHE A 118 13.00 -8.63 11.02
C PHE A 118 14.02 -9.78 10.95
N ASP A 119 13.83 -10.81 11.78
CA ASP A 119 14.70 -12.00 11.82
C ASP A 119 14.52 -12.88 10.57
N GLU A 120 13.29 -13.04 10.10
CA GLU A 120 12.94 -13.74 8.86
C GLU A 120 12.43 -12.76 7.82
N ILE A 121 12.92 -12.88 6.58
CA ILE A 121 12.59 -11.96 5.49
C ILE A 121 11.65 -12.66 4.49
N GLU A 122 10.39 -12.24 4.46
CA GLU A 122 9.44 -12.63 3.42
C GLU A 122 9.67 -11.79 2.16
N ARG A 123 10.03 -12.45 1.06
CA ARG A 123 10.36 -11.79 -0.21
C ARG A 123 9.13 -11.54 -1.08
N ALA A 124 8.11 -12.36 -0.94
CA ALA A 124 6.86 -12.21 -1.65
C ALA A 124 6.00 -11.16 -0.94
N TRP A 125 5.98 -9.95 -1.49
CA TRP A 125 5.26 -8.82 -0.91
C TRP A 125 3.78 -9.12 -0.69
N GLN A 126 3.17 -9.98 -1.52
CA GLN A 126 1.78 -10.40 -1.42
C GLN A 126 1.49 -11.05 -0.06
N HIS A 127 2.44 -11.87 0.41
CA HIS A 127 2.36 -12.51 1.72
C HIS A 127 2.62 -11.49 2.82
N PHE A 128 3.70 -10.72 2.68
CA PHE A 128 4.13 -9.82 3.76
C PHE A 128 3.12 -8.70 4.06
N ILE A 129 2.54 -8.04 3.05
CA ILE A 129 1.62 -6.91 3.27
C ILE A 129 0.25 -7.33 3.85
N LEU A 130 -0.05 -8.63 3.80
CA LEU A 130 -1.26 -9.22 4.36
C LEU A 130 -1.00 -9.90 5.71
N ASP A 131 0.26 -9.98 6.13
CA ASP A 131 0.64 -10.62 7.38
C ASP A 131 0.47 -9.68 8.57
N ASP A 132 0.06 -10.21 9.72
CA ASP A 132 -0.10 -9.44 10.95
C ASP A 132 1.22 -8.77 11.37
N ALA A 133 2.37 -9.40 11.13
CA ALA A 133 3.68 -8.87 11.48
C ALA A 133 4.00 -7.53 10.79
N PHE A 134 3.44 -7.29 9.59
CA PHE A 134 3.58 -6.00 8.93
C PHE A 134 2.83 -4.90 9.70
N TYR A 135 1.58 -5.15 10.11
CA TYR A 135 0.76 -4.17 10.82
C TYR A 135 1.21 -3.99 12.28
N GLU A 136 1.65 -5.06 12.95
CA GLU A 136 2.29 -4.97 14.26
C GLU A 136 3.56 -4.10 14.21
N ASN A 137 4.36 -4.23 13.16
CA ASN A 137 5.54 -3.38 12.99
C ASN A 137 5.19 -1.92 12.70
N LEU A 138 4.14 -1.67 11.89
CA LEU A 138 3.64 -0.30 11.69
C LEU A 138 3.10 0.33 12.98
N ALA A 139 2.48 -0.46 13.85
CA ALA A 139 1.98 0.03 15.14
C ALA A 139 3.10 0.59 16.03
N LEU A 140 4.34 0.13 15.87
CA LEU A 140 5.50 0.64 16.62
C LEU A 140 5.79 2.12 16.32
N ASP A 141 5.39 2.61 15.15
CA ASP A 141 5.54 4.03 14.82
C ASP A 141 4.50 4.92 15.51
N LEU A 142 3.48 4.30 16.10
CA LEU A 142 2.37 4.96 16.77
C LEU A 142 2.38 4.72 18.29
N ASP A 143 3.33 3.92 18.78
CA ASP A 143 3.53 3.65 20.21
C ASP A 143 4.45 4.72 20.78
N VAL A 144 3.83 5.80 21.29
CA VAL A 144 4.45 6.99 21.87
C VAL A 144 4.31 7.03 23.39
#